data_AF-A0A9D5KII7-F1
#
_entry.id   AF-A0A9D5KII7-F1
#
_cell.length_a   1.000
_cell.length_b   1.000
_cell.length_c   1.000
_cell.angle_alpha   90.00
_cell.angle_beta   90.00
_cell.angle_gamma   90.00
#
_symmetry.space_group_name_H-M   'P 1'
#
loop_
_entity.id
_entity.type
_entity.pdbx_description
1 polymer ?
#
loop_
_entity_poly.entity_id
_entity_poly.type
_entity_poly.pdbx_seq_one_letter_code
_entity_poly.pdbx_strand_id
1 'polypeptide(L)'
;HNIIGGAREYLGEEQFTAMRTAIKEHFMRSETSEVIRLIDQYFTDHRYSLWYLFKDEQRQILEQIFEETNTEIESSFRHLYKNYFSIMQAVNTLRLPVPEYFTMIVEFILNADIKNILTRTEIDFEKLSATMNDAHQWGINLNQQTIKYILARRINGFIDQWKNKTDDTGLLEKLVTLFTLFDSYLTHVNLWKTQNVYFFAGKNLLATQQEKAGNKDPQAQQWVNLFAKLGEFLKVKV
;
A
#
# COMPACT_ATOMS: atom_id res chain seq x y z
N HIS A 1 -18.32 -19.24 -11.31
CA HIS A 1 -17.40 -19.15 -12.47
C HIS A 1 -16.68 -20.48 -12.58
N ASN A 2 -16.90 -21.24 -13.66
CA ASN A 2 -16.17 -22.48 -13.92
C ASN A 2 -14.94 -22.14 -14.76
N ILE A 3 -13.76 -22.13 -14.14
CA ILE A 3 -12.48 -22.02 -14.84
C ILE A 3 -12.07 -23.44 -15.24
N ILE A 4 -12.10 -23.69 -16.55
CA ILE A 4 -11.83 -24.99 -17.16
C ILE A 4 -10.66 -24.80 -18.13
N GLY A 5 -9.68 -25.67 -18.04
CA GLY A 5 -8.50 -25.67 -18.89
C GLY A 5 -8.13 -27.07 -19.35
N GLY A 6 -7.42 -27.12 -20.46
CA GLY A 6 -6.88 -28.34 -21.03
C GLY A 6 -5.46 -28.13 -21.52
N ALA A 7 -4.62 -29.15 -21.39
CA ALA A 7 -3.26 -29.14 -21.93
C ALA A 7 -3.08 -30.27 -22.94
N ARG A 8 -2.39 -30.04 -24.05
CA ARG A 8 -2.05 -31.11 -24.99
C ARG A 8 -0.75 -30.76 -25.69
N GLU A 9 -0.07 -31.75 -26.24
CA GLU A 9 1.12 -31.52 -27.06
C GLU A 9 0.79 -30.67 -28.29
N TYR A 10 1.75 -29.85 -28.72
CA TYR A 10 1.57 -28.97 -29.86
C TYR A 10 1.60 -29.77 -31.17
N LEU A 11 0.49 -29.78 -31.90
CA LEU A 11 0.30 -30.58 -33.12
C LEU A 11 0.48 -29.77 -34.42
N GLY A 12 1.04 -28.56 -34.34
CA GLY A 12 1.27 -27.67 -35.48
C GLY A 12 0.32 -26.48 -35.57
N GLU A 13 0.71 -25.50 -36.39
CA GLU A 13 0.10 -24.16 -36.43
C GLU A 13 -1.33 -24.18 -37.00
N GLU A 14 -1.58 -25.04 -37.99
CA GLU A 14 -2.89 -25.20 -38.61
C GLU A 14 -3.93 -25.68 -37.59
N GLN A 15 -3.59 -26.72 -36.82
CA GLN A 15 -4.47 -27.30 -35.81
C GLN A 15 -4.68 -26.37 -34.62
N PHE A 16 -3.65 -25.62 -34.22
CA PHE A 16 -3.79 -24.58 -33.20
C PHE A 16 -4.71 -23.44 -33.68
N THR A 17 -4.54 -23.00 -34.91
CA THR A 17 -5.34 -21.90 -35.48
C THR A 17 -6.80 -22.31 -35.64
N ALA A 18 -7.07 -23.53 -36.12
CA ALA A 18 -8.42 -24.08 -36.22
C ALA A 18 -9.12 -24.14 -34.85
N MET A 19 -8.46 -24.72 -33.84
CA MET A 19 -8.95 -24.79 -32.46
C MET A 19 -9.23 -23.40 -31.88
N ARG A 20 -8.25 -22.49 -31.98
CA ARG A 20 -8.37 -21.12 -31.44
C ARG A 20 -9.53 -20.38 -32.07
N THR A 21 -9.73 -20.54 -33.38
CA THR A 21 -10.79 -19.84 -34.12
C THR A 21 -12.16 -20.35 -33.70
N ALA A 22 -12.34 -21.68 -33.66
CA ALA A 22 -13.60 -22.30 -33.22
C ALA A 22 -13.97 -21.89 -31.79
N ILE A 23 -13.04 -21.99 -30.84
CA ILE A 23 -13.29 -21.62 -29.43
C ILE A 23 -13.61 -20.12 -29.32
N LYS A 24 -12.84 -19.25 -30.00
CA LYS A 24 -13.05 -17.80 -29.94
C LYS A 24 -14.41 -17.39 -30.50
N GLU A 25 -14.87 -18.02 -31.57
CA GLU A 25 -16.15 -17.70 -32.20
C GLU A 25 -17.33 -17.93 -31.23
N HIS A 26 -17.40 -19.11 -30.61
CA HIS A 26 -18.45 -19.43 -29.64
C HIS A 26 -18.32 -18.60 -28.35
N PHE A 27 -17.09 -18.29 -27.92
CA PHE A 27 -16.85 -17.42 -26.76
C PHE A 27 -17.40 -16.00 -26.97
N MET A 28 -17.14 -15.40 -28.13
CA MET A 28 -17.64 -14.05 -28.46
C MET A 28 -19.18 -13.99 -28.54
N ARG A 29 -19.84 -15.13 -28.77
CA ARG A 29 -21.30 -15.26 -28.78
C ARG A 29 -21.90 -15.59 -27.40
N SER A 30 -21.07 -15.65 -26.35
CA SER A 30 -21.48 -16.05 -24.99
C SER A 30 -22.08 -17.46 -24.90
N GLU A 31 -21.72 -18.36 -25.83
CA GLU A 31 -22.20 -19.74 -25.87
C GLU A 31 -21.35 -20.64 -24.96
N THR A 32 -21.46 -20.46 -23.64
CA THR A 32 -20.57 -21.11 -22.65
C THR A 32 -20.59 -22.64 -22.74
N SER A 33 -21.74 -23.26 -23.00
CA SER A 33 -21.84 -24.72 -23.14
C SER A 33 -21.04 -25.27 -24.32
N GLU A 34 -21.04 -24.55 -25.46
CA GLU A 34 -20.27 -24.96 -26.64
C GLU A 34 -18.78 -24.74 -26.44
N VAL A 35 -18.39 -23.67 -25.75
CA VAL A 35 -16.98 -23.44 -25.38
C VAL A 35 -16.46 -24.59 -24.51
N ILE A 36 -17.23 -25.03 -23.51
CA ILE A 36 -16.86 -26.16 -22.64
C ILE A 36 -16.75 -27.44 -23.47
N ARG A 37 -17.72 -27.72 -24.33
CA ARG A 37 -17.71 -28.91 -25.21
C ARG A 37 -16.50 -28.93 -26.14
N LEU A 38 -16.12 -27.78 -26.70
CA LEU A 38 -14.94 -27.67 -27.56
C LEU A 38 -13.65 -27.87 -26.78
N ILE A 39 -13.55 -27.32 -25.56
CA ILE A 39 -12.40 -27.59 -24.68
C ILE A 39 -12.32 -29.09 -24.37
N ASP A 40 -13.45 -29.73 -24.04
CA ASP A 40 -13.51 -31.19 -23.79
C ASP A 40 -13.09 -32.01 -25.03
N GLN A 41 -13.47 -31.55 -26.24
CA GLN A 41 -13.14 -32.22 -27.48
C GLN A 41 -11.67 -32.09 -27.88
N TYR A 42 -11.05 -30.93 -27.67
CA TYR A 42 -9.67 -30.69 -28.05
C TYR A 42 -8.65 -31.21 -27.02
N PHE A 43 -9.04 -31.33 -25.74
CA PHE A 43 -8.13 -31.63 -24.62
C PHE A 43 -8.56 -32.87 -23.79
N THR A 44 -9.07 -33.89 -24.48
CA THR A 44 -9.75 -35.09 -23.95
C THR A 44 -9.11 -35.74 -22.71
N ASP A 45 -7.78 -35.85 -22.66
CA ASP A 45 -7.05 -36.61 -21.63
C ASP A 45 -6.43 -35.77 -20.50
N HIS A 46 -6.51 -34.44 -20.58
CA HIS A 46 -5.73 -33.54 -19.73
C HIS A 46 -6.59 -32.39 -19.20
N ARG A 47 -7.66 -32.77 -18.50
CA ARG A 47 -8.64 -31.86 -17.90
C ARG A 47 -8.09 -31.30 -16.60
N TYR A 48 -7.90 -30.00 -16.55
CA TYR A 48 -7.51 -29.30 -15.34
C TYR A 48 -8.53 -28.21 -15.00
N SER A 49 -8.95 -28.18 -13.75
CA SER A 49 -9.73 -27.10 -13.16
C SER A 49 -8.79 -26.30 -12.28
N LEU A 50 -9.14 -25.04 -11.98
CA LEU A 50 -8.46 -24.25 -10.96
C LEU A 50 -8.22 -25.07 -9.68
N TRP A 51 -9.19 -25.90 -9.28
CA TRP A 51 -9.10 -26.74 -8.08
C TRP A 51 -8.01 -27.82 -8.11
N TYR A 52 -7.50 -28.18 -9.30
CA TYR A 52 -6.41 -29.14 -9.48
C TYR A 52 -5.01 -28.50 -9.51
N LEU A 53 -4.92 -27.16 -9.52
CA LEU A 53 -3.65 -26.47 -9.37
C LEU A 53 -3.18 -26.51 -7.90
N PHE A 54 -1.88 -26.39 -7.63
CA PHE A 54 -1.44 -26.21 -6.25
C PHE A 54 -1.96 -24.87 -5.69
N LYS A 55 -1.93 -24.76 -4.36
CA LYS A 55 -2.58 -23.65 -3.66
C LYS A 55 -1.99 -22.29 -4.01
N ASP A 56 -0.71 -22.22 -4.37
CA ASP A 56 -0.06 -20.96 -4.71
C ASP A 56 -0.47 -20.49 -6.12
N GLU A 57 -0.62 -21.39 -7.09
CA GLU A 57 -1.11 -21.10 -8.43
C GLU A 57 -2.60 -20.77 -8.42
N GLN A 58 -3.39 -21.46 -7.58
CA GLN A 58 -4.79 -21.07 -7.32
C GLN A 58 -4.87 -19.62 -6.82
N ARG A 59 -4.01 -19.27 -5.85
CA ARG A 59 -3.94 -17.92 -5.29
C ARG A 59 -3.55 -16.92 -6.38
N GLN A 60 -2.51 -17.19 -7.15
CA GLN A 60 -2.00 -16.30 -8.19
C GLN A 60 -3.06 -16.02 -9.27
N ILE A 61 -3.78 -17.04 -9.74
CA ILE A 61 -4.84 -16.86 -10.74
C ILE A 61 -6.01 -16.06 -10.17
N LEU A 62 -6.44 -16.36 -8.93
CA LEU A 62 -7.50 -15.60 -8.27
C LEU A 62 -7.08 -14.14 -8.05
N GLU A 63 -5.84 -13.90 -7.60
CA GLU A 63 -5.29 -12.54 -7.43
C GLU A 63 -5.35 -11.74 -8.73
N GLN A 64 -5.00 -12.35 -9.88
CA GLN A 64 -5.10 -11.69 -11.19
C GLN A 64 -6.55 -11.35 -11.59
N ILE A 65 -7.49 -12.28 -11.40
CA ILE A 65 -8.92 -12.03 -11.69
C ILE A 65 -9.46 -10.91 -10.80
N PHE A 66 -9.06 -10.92 -9.52
CA PHE A 66 -9.46 -9.88 -8.58
C PHE A 66 -8.74 -8.56 -8.82
N GLU A 67 -7.59 -8.50 -9.49
CA GLU A 67 -6.87 -7.25 -9.73
C GLU A 67 -7.68 -6.27 -10.61
N GLU A 68 -8.21 -6.77 -11.74
CA GLU A 68 -9.08 -5.98 -12.62
C GLU A 68 -10.37 -5.58 -11.90
N THR A 69 -11.00 -6.54 -11.21
CA THR A 69 -12.24 -6.33 -10.47
C THR A 69 -12.05 -5.32 -9.32
N ASN A 70 -10.95 -5.40 -8.59
CA ASN A 70 -10.63 -4.49 -7.48
C ASN A 70 -10.42 -3.06 -7.98
N THR A 71 -9.78 -2.91 -9.15
CA THR A 71 -9.59 -1.60 -9.77
C THR A 71 -10.92 -0.95 -10.15
N GLU A 72 -11.85 -1.74 -10.71
CA GLU A 72 -13.21 -1.28 -11.04
C GLU A 72 -14.02 -0.91 -9.79
N ILE A 73 -13.96 -1.75 -8.75
CA ILE A 73 -14.64 -1.49 -7.47
C ILE A 73 -14.07 -0.24 -6.80
N GLU A 74 -12.75 -0.08 -6.75
CA GLU A 74 -12.11 1.11 -6.19
C GLU A 74 -12.54 2.37 -6.96
N SER A 75 -12.55 2.31 -8.29
CA SER A 75 -13.00 3.43 -9.12
C SER A 75 -14.45 3.82 -8.80
N SER A 76 -15.33 2.83 -8.65
CA SER A 76 -16.74 3.05 -8.30
C SER A 76 -16.89 3.69 -6.90
N PHE A 77 -16.17 3.18 -5.90
CA PHE A 77 -16.17 3.78 -4.55
C PHE A 77 -15.56 5.18 -4.55
N ARG A 78 -14.52 5.42 -5.34
CA ARG A 78 -13.90 6.74 -5.47
C ARG A 78 -14.85 7.74 -6.13
N HIS A 79 -15.68 7.30 -7.07
CA HIS A 79 -16.73 8.13 -7.66
C HIS A 79 -17.79 8.51 -6.62
N LEU A 80 -18.28 7.55 -5.83
CA LEU A 80 -19.22 7.80 -4.74
C LEU A 80 -18.62 8.75 -3.70
N TYR A 81 -17.38 8.50 -3.27
CA TYR A 81 -16.66 9.36 -2.33
C TYR A 81 -16.63 10.81 -2.85
N LYS A 82 -16.14 11.03 -4.07
CA LYS A 82 -16.02 12.39 -4.65
C LYS A 82 -17.35 13.11 -4.79
N ASN A 83 -18.39 12.41 -5.26
CA ASN A 83 -19.69 13.04 -5.54
C ASN A 83 -20.43 13.46 -4.26
N TYR A 84 -20.28 12.68 -3.19
CA TYR A 84 -21.04 12.89 -1.96
C TYR A 84 -20.21 13.51 -0.82
N PHE A 85 -18.90 13.70 -1.00
CA PHE A 85 -18.00 14.24 0.03
C PHE A 85 -18.52 15.55 0.64
N SER A 86 -18.86 16.55 -0.17
CA SER A 86 -19.30 17.87 0.33
C SER A 86 -20.60 17.79 1.14
N ILE A 87 -21.54 16.94 0.73
CA ILE A 87 -22.80 16.73 1.45
C ILE A 87 -22.51 16.06 2.79
N MET A 88 -21.64 15.06 2.80
CA MET A 88 -21.31 14.33 4.03
C MET A 88 -20.48 15.20 4.99
N GLN A 89 -19.63 16.06 4.47
CA GLN A 89 -18.93 17.06 5.28
C GLN A 89 -19.92 18.01 5.95
N ALA A 90 -21.00 18.40 5.26
CA ALA A 90 -22.08 19.18 5.86
C ALA A 90 -22.84 18.37 6.93
N VAL A 91 -23.18 17.10 6.69
CA VAL A 91 -23.80 16.20 7.68
C VAL A 91 -22.94 16.11 8.95
N ASN A 92 -21.63 15.89 8.79
CA ASN A 92 -20.68 15.82 9.90
C ASN A 92 -20.57 17.16 10.66
N THR A 93 -20.52 18.28 9.93
CA THR A 93 -20.48 19.64 10.51
C THR A 93 -21.73 19.94 11.34
N LEU A 94 -22.89 19.49 10.87
CA LEU A 94 -24.17 19.60 11.58
C LEU A 94 -24.32 18.57 12.72
N ARG A 95 -23.30 17.74 12.97
CA ARG A 95 -23.31 16.65 13.97
C ARG A 95 -24.47 15.67 13.79
N LEU A 96 -24.89 15.48 12.55
CA LEU A 96 -25.89 14.48 12.20
C LEU A 96 -25.20 13.12 11.99
N PRO A 97 -25.90 12.01 12.27
CA PRO A 97 -25.34 10.68 12.04
C PRO A 97 -25.07 10.48 10.56
N VAL A 98 -23.81 10.22 10.22
CA VAL A 98 -23.40 9.84 8.86
C VAL A 98 -23.84 8.39 8.62
N PRO A 99 -24.50 8.08 7.48
CA PRO A 99 -24.90 6.71 7.18
C PRO A 99 -23.70 5.75 7.12
N GLU A 100 -23.84 4.56 7.71
CA GLU A 100 -22.74 3.61 7.88
C GLU A 100 -22.06 3.22 6.56
N TYR A 101 -22.84 3.02 5.50
CA TYR A 101 -22.31 2.69 4.17
C TYR A 101 -21.34 3.76 3.63
N PHE A 102 -21.54 5.03 4.01
CA PHE A 102 -20.63 6.10 3.60
C PHE A 102 -19.32 6.03 4.37
N THR A 103 -19.38 5.77 5.68
CA THR A 103 -18.19 5.55 6.51
C THR A 103 -17.35 4.40 5.95
N MET A 104 -17.97 3.30 5.51
CA MET A 104 -17.25 2.19 4.85
C MET A 104 -16.55 2.63 3.56
N ILE A 105 -17.19 3.46 2.73
CA ILE A 105 -16.60 3.98 1.49
C ILE A 105 -15.41 4.90 1.81
N VAL A 106 -15.57 5.81 2.77
CA VAL A 106 -14.49 6.72 3.21
C VAL A 106 -13.33 5.91 3.79
N GLU A 107 -13.61 4.93 4.64
CA GLU A 107 -12.61 4.05 5.23
C GLU A 107 -11.81 3.32 4.15
N PHE A 108 -12.49 2.73 3.16
CA PHE A 108 -11.85 2.05 2.05
C PHE A 108 -10.93 2.98 1.26
N ILE A 109 -11.43 4.17 0.88
CA ILE A 109 -10.67 5.13 0.06
C ILE A 109 -9.47 5.70 0.81
N LEU A 110 -9.61 6.09 2.07
CA LEU A 110 -8.50 6.64 2.86
C LEU A 110 -7.43 5.59 3.14
N ASN A 111 -7.82 4.34 3.42
CA ASN A 111 -6.86 3.23 3.55
C ASN A 111 -6.08 2.99 2.24
N ALA A 112 -6.78 2.98 1.09
CA ALA A 112 -6.16 2.82 -0.21
C ALA A 112 -5.20 3.98 -0.51
N ASP A 113 -5.61 5.22 -0.27
CA ASP A 113 -4.81 6.41 -0.54
C ASP A 113 -3.56 6.48 0.35
N ILE A 114 -3.68 6.23 1.67
CA ILE A 114 -2.53 6.19 2.57
C ILE A 114 -1.55 5.08 2.17
N LYS A 115 -2.06 3.87 1.88
CA LYS A 115 -1.23 2.77 1.38
C LYS A 115 -0.47 3.18 0.12
N ASN A 116 -1.16 3.75 -0.87
CA ASN A 116 -0.58 4.16 -2.14
C ASN A 116 0.45 5.29 -1.98
N ILE A 117 0.21 6.25 -1.09
CA ILE A 117 1.18 7.33 -0.81
C ILE A 117 2.43 6.77 -0.14
N LEU A 118 2.27 5.87 0.83
CA LEU A 118 3.39 5.28 1.56
C LEU A 118 4.23 4.31 0.70
N THR A 119 3.66 3.65 -0.31
CA THR A 119 4.37 2.67 -1.15
C THR A 119 5.09 3.26 -2.36
N ARG A 120 4.81 4.52 -2.74
CA ARG A 120 5.53 5.22 -3.83
C ARG A 120 7.03 5.30 -3.57
N THR A 121 7.85 5.55 -4.59
CA THR A 121 9.29 5.78 -4.37
C THR A 121 9.52 6.96 -3.42
N GLU A 122 8.90 8.10 -3.72
CA GLU A 122 8.89 9.29 -2.88
C GLU A 122 7.51 9.47 -2.22
N ILE A 123 7.53 9.82 -0.92
CA ILE A 123 6.31 10.11 -0.17
C ILE A 123 5.95 11.58 -0.42
N ASP A 124 4.73 11.80 -0.88
CA ASP A 124 4.09 13.09 -0.86
C ASP A 124 3.55 13.35 0.56
N PHE A 125 4.35 14.02 1.39
CA PHE A 125 4.04 14.26 2.80
C PHE A 125 2.90 15.27 2.99
N GLU A 126 2.72 16.20 2.06
CA GLU A 126 1.62 17.15 2.08
C GLU A 126 0.29 16.40 1.89
N LYS A 127 0.22 15.57 0.86
CA LYS A 127 -0.96 14.73 0.62
C LYS A 127 -1.18 13.71 1.73
N LEU A 128 -0.11 13.12 2.27
CA LEU A 128 -0.20 12.17 3.38
C LEU A 128 -0.81 12.83 4.63
N SER A 129 -0.34 14.03 4.98
CA SER A 129 -0.85 14.79 6.12
C SER A 129 -2.32 15.15 5.94
N ALA A 130 -2.72 15.63 4.75
CA ALA A 130 -4.12 15.90 4.43
C ALA A 130 -4.99 14.64 4.57
N THR A 131 -4.55 13.51 4.03
CA THR A 131 -5.29 12.24 4.08
C THR A 131 -5.40 11.69 5.51
N MET A 132 -4.37 11.86 6.33
CA MET A 132 -4.39 11.52 7.76
C MET A 132 -5.37 12.40 8.54
N ASN A 133 -5.41 13.70 8.25
CA ASN A 133 -6.37 14.61 8.87
C ASN A 133 -7.81 14.26 8.52
N ASP A 134 -8.07 13.89 7.27
CA ASP A 134 -9.38 13.36 6.86
C ASP A 134 -9.71 12.10 7.67
N ALA A 135 -8.80 11.13 7.76
CA ALA A 135 -9.02 9.91 8.53
C ALA A 135 -9.36 10.20 10.00
N HIS A 136 -8.67 11.15 10.62
CA HIS A 136 -8.96 11.60 11.98
C HIS A 136 -10.32 12.30 12.09
N GLN A 137 -10.66 13.20 11.16
CA GLN A 137 -11.94 13.92 11.14
C GLN A 137 -13.14 12.97 11.02
N TRP A 138 -12.98 11.89 10.26
CA TRP A 138 -14.01 10.88 10.02
C TRP A 138 -14.00 9.73 11.04
N GLY A 139 -13.07 9.74 12.01
CA GLY A 139 -12.97 8.69 13.04
C GLY A 139 -12.62 7.32 12.46
N ILE A 140 -11.87 7.30 11.35
CA ILE A 140 -11.60 6.09 10.57
C ILE A 140 -10.48 5.30 11.21
N ASN A 141 -10.70 4.00 11.36
CA ASN A 141 -9.67 3.07 11.79
C ASN A 141 -8.84 2.63 10.57
N LEU A 142 -7.58 3.06 10.51
CA LEU A 142 -6.69 2.58 9.47
C LEU A 142 -6.40 1.08 9.66
N ASN A 143 -6.17 0.37 8.56
CA ASN A 143 -5.74 -1.02 8.54
C ASN A 143 -4.37 -1.15 9.20
N GLN A 144 -4.37 -1.34 10.52
CA GLN A 144 -3.17 -1.25 11.33
C GLN A 144 -2.11 -2.25 10.89
N GLN A 145 -2.49 -3.47 10.49
CA GLN A 145 -1.53 -4.50 10.10
C GLN A 145 -0.76 -4.08 8.84
N THR A 146 -1.49 -3.63 7.82
CA THR A 146 -0.90 -3.22 6.54
C THR A 146 -0.08 -1.95 6.71
N ILE A 147 -0.61 -0.94 7.41
CA ILE A 147 0.08 0.32 7.65
C ILE A 147 1.35 0.13 8.48
N LYS A 148 1.29 -0.66 9.58
CA LYS A 148 2.48 -0.96 10.41
C LYS A 148 3.59 -1.61 9.60
N TYR A 149 3.26 -2.58 8.75
CA TYR A 149 4.23 -3.25 7.90
C TYR A 149 4.92 -2.27 6.93
N ILE A 150 4.12 -1.43 6.25
CA ILE A 150 4.65 -0.45 5.30
C ILE A 150 5.51 0.59 6.02
N LEU A 151 5.05 1.13 7.17
CA LEU A 151 5.79 2.08 7.97
C LEU A 151 7.13 1.51 8.44
N ALA A 152 7.15 0.27 8.95
CA ALA A 152 8.39 -0.39 9.38
C ALA A 152 9.42 -0.42 8.24
N ARG A 153 8.99 -0.78 7.03
CA ARG A 153 9.86 -0.82 5.86
C ARG A 153 10.36 0.58 5.46
N ARG A 154 9.50 1.59 5.51
CA ARG A 154 9.85 2.97 5.13
C ARG A 154 10.78 3.64 6.13
N ILE A 155 10.50 3.49 7.43
CA ILE A 155 11.36 3.98 8.51
C ILE A 155 12.74 3.32 8.44
N ASN A 156 12.80 1.99 8.25
CA ASN A 156 14.07 1.28 8.10
C ASN A 156 14.83 1.74 6.84
N GLY A 157 14.13 1.97 5.73
CA GLY A 157 14.74 2.48 4.50
C GLY A 157 15.32 3.90 4.68
N PHE A 158 14.59 4.81 5.32
CA PHE A 158 15.07 6.17 5.55
C PHE A 158 16.24 6.23 6.53
N ILE A 159 16.21 5.44 7.61
CA ILE A 159 17.33 5.44 8.57
C ILE A 159 18.59 4.82 7.96
N ASP A 160 18.47 3.83 7.06
CA ASP A 160 19.62 3.29 6.31
C ASP A 160 20.22 4.32 5.35
N GLN A 161 19.37 5.06 4.64
CA GLN A 161 19.83 6.14 3.77
C GLN A 161 20.54 7.23 4.58
N TRP A 162 19.94 7.60 5.71
CA TRP A 162 20.47 8.65 6.58
C TRP A 162 21.80 8.23 7.22
N LYS A 163 21.97 6.95 7.59
CA LYS A 163 23.24 6.42 8.11
C LYS A 163 24.43 6.69 7.17
N ASN A 164 24.20 6.70 5.86
CA ASN A 164 25.24 6.96 4.86
C ASN A 164 25.44 8.45 4.56
N LYS A 165 24.51 9.31 4.99
CA LYS A 165 24.51 10.77 4.78
C LYS A 165 23.99 11.46 6.03
N THR A 166 24.75 11.38 7.12
CA THR A 166 24.27 11.79 8.45
C THR A 166 24.02 13.30 8.56
N ASP A 167 24.60 14.11 7.68
CA ASP A 167 24.38 15.57 7.62
C ASP A 167 23.10 15.96 6.86
N ASP A 168 22.41 15.00 6.23
CA ASP A 168 21.15 15.21 5.51
C ASP A 168 19.99 15.39 6.49
N THR A 169 19.63 16.65 6.74
CA THR A 169 18.49 17.02 7.59
C THR A 169 17.14 16.64 6.96
N GLY A 170 17.07 16.51 5.63
CA GLY A 170 15.85 16.15 4.92
C GLY A 170 15.41 14.72 5.22
N LEU A 171 16.33 13.77 5.36
CA LEU A 171 15.98 12.40 5.77
C LEU A 171 15.51 12.33 7.24
N LEU A 172 16.09 13.14 8.13
CA LEU A 172 15.59 13.27 9.50
C LEU A 172 14.20 13.88 9.55
N GLU A 173 13.95 14.91 8.74
CA GLU A 173 12.63 15.54 8.63
C GLU A 173 11.56 14.55 8.14
N LYS A 174 11.88 13.74 7.12
CA LYS A 174 10.99 12.67 6.64
C LYS A 174 10.68 11.65 7.74
N LEU A 175 11.68 11.23 8.51
CA LEU A 175 11.50 10.32 9.64
C LEU A 175 10.60 10.95 10.71
N VAL A 176 10.94 12.15 11.20
CA VAL A 176 10.15 12.87 12.20
C VAL A 176 8.71 13.08 11.73
N THR A 177 8.49 13.38 10.45
CA THR A 177 7.15 13.55 9.89
C THR A 177 6.36 12.25 9.92
N LEU A 178 6.96 11.11 9.54
CA LEU A 178 6.30 9.80 9.66
C LEU A 178 5.95 9.46 11.11
N PHE A 179 6.87 9.70 12.04
CA PHE A 179 6.62 9.47 13.47
C PHE A 179 5.50 10.36 14.00
N THR A 180 5.46 11.62 13.60
CA THR A 180 4.43 12.58 14.02
C THR A 180 3.05 12.20 13.48
N LEU A 181 2.95 11.82 12.20
CA LEU A 181 1.67 11.46 11.57
C LEU A 181 1.12 10.13 12.08
N PHE A 182 1.98 9.20 12.49
CA PHE A 182 1.59 7.83 12.84
C PHE A 182 1.89 7.44 14.28
N ASP A 183 2.06 8.39 15.20
CA ASP A 183 2.47 8.11 16.59
C ASP A 183 1.60 7.02 17.26
N SER A 184 0.28 7.11 17.12
CA SER A 184 -0.69 6.13 17.64
C SER A 184 -0.63 4.76 16.96
N TYR A 185 -0.11 4.69 15.73
CA TYR A 185 0.00 3.47 14.92
C TYR A 185 1.37 2.79 15.05
N LEU A 186 2.39 3.50 15.53
CA LEU A 186 3.74 2.97 15.69
C LEU A 186 3.89 2.13 16.96
N THR A 187 2.87 2.07 17.81
CA THR A 187 2.86 1.17 18.97
C THR A 187 2.95 -0.29 18.47
N HIS A 188 4.02 -0.98 18.86
CA HIS A 188 4.40 -2.35 18.46
C HIS A 188 5.03 -2.49 17.07
N VAL A 189 5.41 -1.40 16.39
CA VAL A 189 6.31 -1.51 15.23
C VAL A 189 7.71 -1.85 15.71
N ASN A 190 8.39 -2.80 15.05
CA ASN A 190 9.77 -3.13 15.37
C ASN A 190 10.70 -2.01 14.86
N LEU A 191 11.13 -1.16 15.79
CA LEU A 191 12.03 -0.02 15.54
C LEU A 191 13.49 -0.30 15.95
N TRP A 192 13.84 -1.54 16.30
CA TRP A 192 15.15 -1.89 16.88
C TRP A 192 16.32 -1.40 16.02
N LYS A 193 16.22 -1.57 14.70
CA LYS A 193 17.24 -1.10 13.76
C LYS A 193 17.38 0.42 13.80
N THR A 194 16.27 1.14 13.73
CA THR A 194 16.23 2.60 13.78
C THR A 194 16.80 3.13 15.09
N GLN A 195 16.43 2.52 16.21
CA GLN A 195 16.94 2.84 17.55
C GLN A 195 18.46 2.67 17.64
N ASN A 196 19.00 1.57 17.11
CA ASN A 196 20.45 1.33 17.12
C ASN A 196 21.20 2.35 16.26
N VAL A 197 20.75 2.59 15.02
CA VAL A 197 21.39 3.57 14.15
C VAL A 197 21.38 4.96 14.78
N TYR A 198 20.24 5.37 15.35
CA TYR A 198 20.10 6.62 16.09
C TYR A 198 21.10 6.71 17.25
N PHE A 199 21.18 5.67 18.08
CA PHE A 199 22.10 5.64 19.23
C PHE A 199 23.58 5.76 18.82
N PHE A 200 24.01 4.99 17.81
CA PHE A 200 25.39 5.06 17.32
C PHE A 200 25.71 6.42 16.70
N ALA A 201 24.78 7.00 15.94
CA ALA A 201 24.97 8.32 15.34
C ALA A 201 25.07 9.41 16.41
N GLY A 202 24.21 9.39 17.44
CA GLY A 202 24.27 10.38 18.49
C GLY A 202 25.58 10.31 19.29
N LYS A 203 26.11 9.11 19.57
CA LYS A 203 27.41 8.97 20.25
C LYS A 203 28.58 9.58 19.47
N ASN A 204 28.52 9.52 18.14
CA ASN A 204 29.65 9.92 17.30
C ASN A 204 29.53 11.36 16.80
N LEU A 205 28.31 11.88 16.63
CA LEU A 205 28.06 13.12 15.89
C LEU A 205 27.39 14.21 16.72
N LEU A 206 26.66 13.86 17.80
CA LEU A 206 25.84 14.84 18.54
C LEU A 206 26.66 15.97 19.13
N ALA A 207 27.80 15.67 19.76
CA ALA A 207 28.67 16.67 20.37
C ALA A 207 29.20 17.68 19.33
N THR A 208 29.67 17.18 18.18
CA THR A 208 30.16 18.02 17.09
C THR A 208 29.04 18.87 16.48
N GLN A 209 27.83 18.33 16.31
CA GLN A 209 26.70 19.09 15.78
C GLN A 209 26.19 20.13 16.79
N GLN A 210 26.23 19.85 18.09
CA GLN A 210 25.89 20.81 19.14
C GLN A 210 26.88 21.99 19.19
N GLU A 211 28.18 21.72 19.03
CA GLU A 211 29.19 22.77 18.96
C GLU A 211 28.96 23.70 17.75
N LYS A 212 28.73 23.12 16.56
CA LYS A 212 28.38 23.90 15.35
C LYS A 212 27.09 24.70 15.53
N ALA A 213 26.07 24.10 16.14
CA ALA A 213 24.80 24.77 16.43
C ALA A 213 24.98 25.95 17.41
N GLY A 214 25.88 25.80 18.40
CA GLY A 214 26.27 26.86 19.32
C GLY A 214 26.98 28.04 18.62
N ASN A 215 27.71 27.75 17.55
CA ASN A 215 28.32 28.74 16.66
C ASN A 215 27.33 29.37 15.65
N LYS A 216 26.01 29.17 15.86
CA LYS A 216 24.90 29.70 15.04
C LYS A 216 24.87 29.17 13.60
N ASP A 217 25.39 27.96 13.35
CA ASP A 217 25.17 27.26 12.09
C ASP A 217 23.69 26.81 11.99
N PRO A 218 22.90 27.33 11.03
CA PRO A 218 21.49 27.01 10.92
C PRO A 218 21.23 25.53 10.60
N GLN A 219 22.09 24.89 9.81
CA GLN A 219 21.91 23.49 9.43
C GLN A 219 22.18 22.57 10.61
N ALA A 220 23.21 22.86 11.41
CA ALA A 220 23.50 22.13 12.64
C ALA A 220 22.38 22.31 13.69
N GLN A 221 21.82 23.52 13.81
CA GLN A 221 20.67 23.77 14.69
C GLN A 221 19.44 22.96 14.28
N GLN A 222 19.11 22.94 12.98
CA GLN A 222 18.02 22.12 12.46
C GLN A 222 18.28 20.63 12.71
N TRP A 223 19.50 20.17 12.47
CA TRP A 223 19.91 18.79 12.71
C TRP A 223 19.70 18.38 14.16
N VAL A 224 20.21 19.16 15.13
CA VAL A 224 20.08 18.85 16.57
C VAL A 224 18.62 18.81 17.00
N ASN A 225 17.81 19.75 16.50
CA ASN A 225 16.37 19.79 16.81
C ASN A 225 15.61 18.58 16.26
N LEU A 226 15.85 18.20 15.00
CA LEU A 226 15.22 17.03 14.39
C LEU A 226 15.70 15.73 15.04
N PHE A 227 17.00 15.64 15.34
CA PHE A 227 17.58 14.50 16.02
C PHE A 227 16.97 14.32 17.42
N ALA A 228 16.87 15.38 18.21
CA ALA A 228 16.23 15.35 19.52
C ALA A 228 14.76 14.88 19.46
N LYS A 229 13.97 15.43 18.53
CA LYS A 229 12.57 15.01 18.29
C LYS A 229 12.48 13.52 17.93
N LEU A 230 13.37 13.04 17.07
CA LEU A 230 13.40 11.62 16.72
C LEU A 230 13.72 10.74 17.93
N GLY A 231 14.62 11.19 18.82
CA GLY A 231 14.93 10.51 20.08
C GLY A 231 13.74 10.34 21.02
N GLU A 232 12.86 11.34 21.09
CA GLU A 232 11.62 11.29 21.88
C GLU A 232 10.70 10.17 21.39
N PHE A 233 10.46 10.09 20.07
CA PHE A 233 9.65 9.03 19.48
C PHE A 233 10.27 7.64 19.63
N LEU A 234 11.60 7.54 19.46
CA LEU A 234 12.33 6.27 19.58
C LEU A 234 12.48 5.81 21.03
N LYS A 235 12.25 6.69 22.01
CA LYS A 235 12.49 6.46 23.45
C LYS A 235 13.93 6.02 23.73
N VAL A 236 14.90 6.59 23.00
CA VAL A 236 16.34 6.31 23.14
C VAL A 236 17.05 7.55 23.64
N LYS A 237 17.85 7.40 24.69
CA LYS A 237 18.75 8.45 25.21
C LYS A 237 20.15 8.22 24.65
N VAL A 238 20.81 9.31 24.25
CA VAL A 238 22.19 9.31 23.71
C VAL A 238 23.04 10.33 24.44
#